data_AF-A0A355GCR9-F1
#
_entry.id   AF-A0A355GCR9-F1
#
_cell.length_a   1.000
_cell.length_b   1.000
_cell.length_c   1.000
_cell.angle_alpha   90.00
_cell.angle_beta   90.00
_cell.angle_gamma   90.00
#
_symmetry.space_group_name_H-M   'P 1'
#
loop_
_entity.id
_entity.type
_entity.pdbx_description
1 polymer ?
#
loop_
_entity_poly.entity_id
_entity_poly.type
_entity_poly.pdbx_seq_one_letter_code
_entity_poly.pdbx_strand_id
1 'polypeptide(L)'
;MNSASAAVSTSPVFTSKTQFRIPYHYDQAEIDRLGAREIRLYVSTDRGVTWNHLQSVPPTTRKFPFEATQDGEYWFSVRTLDSQNQLHPSGRVFEPGLRVVIDTTPPQLDLDLRQISPGKVQLIWNAEDQNLDPTKLVLEYSQNGSQNWQRVIVAPHGKGQTTWSISQGGVVSVRGVIKDRADNTGSSQKQIRVVAAASRTTLPKPKEDLPDFNQPIAQGTLPDNSLTQTEPGTLAPYSGDHVSPQPTQPHGLDSQTPLANHQLPSVFPQQNRSEQVNPGPQSDQGQVKNQFVADDPEKRPNYAKNRYPQSATQNWAAERKQVLNGTKFQIGFEVDEVGPSGIGAVELYITEDNGQKWYKYGEDADKKSPFHVEVPHDGIYGFSLRVRSGVGLADALPKSGEKPDVVIVVDRTAPALKLNPVVQGLGGEANKVTISWAMSDQNPAEKSIAINFSTQPGGPWEPIVDWQEDQGRFTWSVRPGNPSKFYLQVIARDAAGNVSQEVTPEPIILDLTRPSGRIVDVEVLSKASPY
;
A
#
# COMPACT_ATOMS: atom_id res chain seq x y z
N MET A 1 -4.02 -7.92 -20.94
CA MET A 1 -5.35 -7.59 -20.39
C MET A 1 -5.52 -6.08 -20.47
N ASN A 2 -6.57 -5.63 -21.16
CA ASN A 2 -6.90 -4.23 -21.39
C ASN A 2 -7.08 -3.49 -20.06
N SER A 3 -6.21 -2.54 -19.77
CA SER A 3 -6.46 -1.56 -18.72
C SER A 3 -6.64 -0.22 -19.40
N ALA A 4 -7.92 0.11 -19.59
CA ALA A 4 -8.39 1.34 -20.18
C ALA A 4 -7.73 2.55 -19.51
N SER A 5 -7.25 3.46 -20.37
CA SER A 5 -7.12 4.86 -20.03
C SER A 5 -8.38 5.25 -19.25
N ALA A 6 -8.25 5.64 -17.99
CA ALA A 6 -9.38 6.18 -17.25
C ALA A 6 -9.71 7.52 -17.91
N ALA A 7 -10.51 7.46 -18.97
CA ALA A 7 -11.31 8.56 -19.44
C ALA A 7 -12.15 8.96 -18.24
N VAL A 8 -11.70 9.98 -17.49
CA VAL A 8 -12.58 10.68 -16.60
C VAL A 8 -13.63 11.25 -17.53
N SER A 9 -14.81 10.63 -17.51
CA SER A 9 -16.00 11.19 -18.11
C SER A 9 -16.14 12.60 -17.55
N THR A 10 -15.75 13.60 -18.35
CA THR A 10 -16.16 14.97 -18.09
C THR A 10 -17.66 14.97 -18.33
N SER A 11 -18.41 14.66 -17.26
CA SER A 11 -19.86 14.75 -17.28
C SER A 11 -20.21 16.11 -17.88
N PRO A 12 -21.09 16.16 -18.90
CA PRO A 12 -21.40 17.41 -19.56
C PRO A 12 -21.93 18.41 -18.55
N VAL A 13 -21.39 19.63 -18.61
CA VAL A 13 -21.90 20.78 -17.88
C VAL A 13 -23.06 21.33 -18.68
N PHE A 14 -24.25 21.39 -18.09
CA PHE A 14 -25.43 21.94 -18.73
C PHE A 14 -25.57 23.42 -18.34
N THR A 15 -25.91 24.28 -19.31
CA THR A 15 -26.13 25.69 -19.04
C THR A 15 -27.12 26.30 -20.02
N SER A 16 -27.94 27.22 -19.53
CA SER A 16 -28.83 28.07 -20.33
C SER A 16 -28.18 29.38 -20.78
N LYS A 17 -26.88 29.56 -20.50
CA LYS A 17 -26.12 30.75 -20.88
C LYS A 17 -25.33 30.49 -22.16
N THR A 18 -25.52 31.34 -23.15
CA THR A 18 -24.79 31.29 -24.43
C THR A 18 -23.43 31.97 -24.36
N GLN A 19 -23.16 32.79 -23.34
CA GLN A 19 -21.89 33.46 -23.13
C GLN A 19 -21.28 33.08 -21.78
N PHE A 20 -20.02 32.65 -21.81
CA PHE A 20 -19.30 32.26 -20.61
C PHE A 20 -17.79 32.29 -20.78
N ARG A 21 -17.07 32.18 -19.66
CA ARG A 21 -15.61 32.02 -19.66
C ARG A 21 -15.23 30.60 -19.29
N ILE A 22 -14.23 30.10 -20.00
CA ILE A 22 -13.61 28.80 -19.84
C ILE A 22 -12.27 29.01 -19.11
N PRO A 23 -12.21 28.87 -17.78
CA PRO A 23 -10.96 28.90 -17.04
C PRO A 23 -10.10 27.68 -17.41
N TYR A 24 -8.81 27.91 -17.55
CA TYR A 24 -7.83 26.83 -17.69
C TYR A 24 -6.79 26.96 -16.59
N HIS A 25 -6.43 25.83 -16.00
CA HIS A 25 -5.38 25.73 -15.00
C HIS A 25 -4.14 25.09 -15.64
N TYR A 26 -2.97 25.61 -15.29
CA TYR A 26 -1.68 25.07 -15.66
C TYR A 26 -0.74 25.18 -14.47
N ASP A 27 0.25 24.31 -14.41
CA ASP A 27 1.36 24.44 -13.47
C ASP A 27 2.36 25.48 -14.02
N GLN A 28 2.72 26.47 -13.20
CA GLN A 28 3.69 27.49 -13.55
C GLN A 28 5.07 26.87 -13.84
N ALA A 29 5.47 25.85 -13.08
CA ALA A 29 6.74 25.15 -13.30
C ALA A 29 6.76 24.42 -14.66
N GLU A 30 5.61 23.94 -15.13
CA GLU A 30 5.49 23.26 -16.43
C GLU A 30 5.48 24.23 -17.60
N ILE A 31 4.86 25.40 -17.42
CA ILE A 31 4.96 26.52 -18.38
C ILE A 31 6.41 26.98 -18.55
N ASP A 32 7.13 27.12 -17.44
CA ASP A 32 8.52 27.55 -17.45
C ASP A 32 9.42 26.48 -18.07
N ARG A 33 9.17 25.19 -17.76
CA ARG A 33 9.88 24.04 -18.35
C ARG A 33 9.69 23.93 -19.86
N LEU A 34 8.45 24.11 -20.35
CA LEU A 34 8.12 24.02 -21.78
C LEU A 34 8.48 25.31 -22.53
N GLY A 35 8.75 26.43 -21.83
CA GLY A 35 8.84 27.74 -22.48
C GLY A 35 7.56 28.07 -23.25
N ALA A 36 6.40 27.82 -22.62
CA ALA A 36 5.11 27.93 -23.27
C ALA A 36 4.87 29.34 -23.83
N ARG A 37 4.63 29.45 -25.14
CA ARG A 37 4.40 30.70 -25.84
C ARG A 37 2.92 31.03 -25.95
N GLU A 38 2.09 30.04 -26.25
CA GLU A 38 0.66 30.22 -26.48
C GLU A 38 -0.13 29.05 -25.93
N ILE A 39 -1.33 29.34 -25.44
CA ILE A 39 -2.35 28.34 -25.14
C ILE A 39 -3.43 28.44 -26.20
N ARG A 40 -3.75 27.32 -26.84
CA ARG A 40 -4.73 27.22 -27.93
C ARG A 40 -5.95 26.43 -27.47
N LEU A 41 -7.11 27.04 -27.60
CA LEU A 41 -8.40 26.40 -27.36
C LEU A 41 -8.94 25.86 -28.69
N TYR A 42 -9.38 24.61 -28.66
CA TYR A 42 -10.06 23.94 -29.76
C TYR A 42 -11.47 23.58 -29.33
N VAL A 43 -12.40 23.65 -30.29
CA VAL A 43 -13.80 23.31 -30.09
C VAL A 43 -14.25 22.28 -31.12
N SER A 44 -15.10 21.36 -30.69
CA SER A 44 -15.79 20.39 -31.53
C SER A 44 -17.29 20.46 -31.24
N THR A 45 -18.09 20.52 -32.31
CA THR A 45 -19.57 20.52 -32.26
C THR A 45 -20.16 19.20 -32.77
N ASP A 46 -19.30 18.23 -33.09
CA ASP A 46 -19.65 16.92 -33.66
C ASP A 46 -19.10 15.77 -32.81
N ARG A 47 -19.03 15.99 -31.49
CA ARG A 47 -18.60 15.00 -30.48
C ARG A 47 -17.19 14.47 -30.70
N GLY A 48 -16.28 15.36 -31.08
CA GLY A 48 -14.85 15.10 -31.21
C GLY A 48 -14.42 14.51 -32.56
N VAL A 49 -15.31 14.47 -33.56
CA VAL A 49 -14.98 14.00 -34.92
C VAL A 49 -14.10 15.04 -35.62
N THR A 50 -14.48 16.32 -35.55
CA THR A 50 -13.68 17.45 -36.05
C THR A 50 -13.38 18.43 -34.93
N TRP A 51 -12.15 18.97 -34.95
CA TRP A 51 -11.66 19.93 -33.98
C TRP A 51 -11.21 21.19 -34.69
N ASN A 52 -11.90 22.29 -34.41
CA ASN A 52 -11.59 23.59 -34.98
C ASN A 52 -10.80 24.42 -33.96
N HIS A 53 -9.74 25.08 -34.42
CA HIS A 53 -9.04 26.07 -33.61
C HIS A 53 -9.97 27.25 -33.40
N LEU A 54 -10.20 27.61 -32.14
CA LEU A 54 -11.12 28.69 -31.76
C LEU A 54 -10.36 29.97 -31.42
N GLN A 55 -9.40 29.87 -30.49
CA GLN A 55 -8.65 31.04 -30.01
C GLN A 55 -7.28 30.64 -29.48
N SER A 56 -6.34 31.58 -29.54
CA SER A 56 -5.03 31.49 -28.89
C SER A 56 -4.84 32.65 -27.92
N VAL A 57 -4.29 32.38 -26.74
CA VAL A 57 -4.01 33.39 -25.72
C VAL A 57 -2.62 33.18 -25.12
N PRO A 58 -1.96 34.23 -24.60
CA PRO A 58 -0.78 34.08 -23.77
C PRO A 58 -1.11 33.25 -22.52
N PRO A 59 -0.17 32.45 -21.99
CA PRO A 59 -0.46 31.60 -20.85
C PRO A 59 -0.95 32.35 -19.61
N THR A 60 -0.53 33.60 -19.43
CA THR A 60 -0.97 34.49 -18.34
C THR A 60 -2.46 34.81 -18.32
N THR A 61 -3.20 34.59 -19.42
CA THR A 61 -4.62 34.99 -19.56
C THR A 61 -5.56 34.15 -18.69
N ARG A 62 -5.22 32.88 -18.42
CA ARG A 62 -5.92 31.90 -17.55
C ARG A 62 -7.38 31.60 -17.87
N LYS A 63 -8.02 32.32 -18.80
CA LYS A 63 -9.43 32.14 -19.19
C LYS A 63 -9.59 32.36 -20.69
N PHE A 64 -10.52 31.64 -21.31
CA PHE A 64 -10.99 31.90 -22.67
C PHE A 64 -12.44 32.40 -22.64
N PRO A 65 -12.77 33.56 -23.24
CA PRO A 65 -14.16 33.91 -23.50
C PRO A 65 -14.74 32.98 -24.58
N PHE A 66 -15.97 32.54 -24.40
CA PHE A 66 -16.70 31.76 -25.39
C PHE A 66 -18.14 32.26 -25.52
N GLU A 67 -18.60 32.30 -26.76
CA GLU A 67 -19.97 32.61 -27.12
C GLU A 67 -20.47 31.55 -28.09
N ALA A 68 -21.58 30.92 -27.72
CA ALA A 68 -22.24 29.93 -28.54
C ALA A 68 -23.24 30.59 -29.49
N THR A 69 -23.27 30.11 -30.73
CA THR A 69 -24.18 30.61 -31.76
C THR A 69 -25.54 29.89 -31.76
N GLN A 70 -25.62 28.70 -31.17
CA GLN A 70 -26.83 27.87 -31.10
C GLN A 70 -26.77 26.89 -29.92
N ASP A 71 -27.93 26.38 -29.53
CA ASP A 71 -28.04 25.26 -28.57
C ASP A 71 -27.37 24.01 -29.13
N GLY A 72 -26.81 23.19 -28.25
CA GLY A 72 -26.11 21.98 -28.64
C GLY A 72 -24.94 21.64 -27.74
N GLU A 73 -24.23 20.59 -28.15
CA GLU A 73 -23.11 20.03 -27.41
C GLU A 73 -21.77 20.54 -27.95
N TYR A 74 -20.98 21.16 -27.09
CA TYR A 74 -19.68 21.75 -27.38
C TYR A 74 -18.59 21.05 -26.58
N TRP A 75 -17.60 20.49 -27.26
CA TRP A 75 -16.47 19.80 -26.66
C TRP A 75 -15.24 20.68 -26.80
N PHE A 76 -14.53 20.93 -25.69
CA PHE A 76 -13.36 21.79 -25.67
C PHE A 76 -12.11 20.99 -25.34
N SER A 77 -11.00 21.35 -25.97
CA SER A 77 -9.68 20.79 -25.72
C SER A 77 -8.63 21.90 -25.78
N VAL A 78 -7.64 21.83 -24.91
CA VAL A 78 -6.58 22.84 -24.79
C VAL A 78 -5.25 22.22 -25.20
N ARG A 79 -4.45 22.98 -25.96
CA ARG A 79 -3.08 22.62 -26.29
C ARG A 79 -2.12 23.79 -26.06
N THR A 80 -0.93 23.47 -25.60
CA THR A 80 0.14 24.43 -25.34
C THR A 80 1.14 24.41 -26.48
N LEU A 81 1.46 25.58 -27.04
CA LEU A 81 2.56 25.73 -27.99
C LEU A 81 3.82 26.13 -27.23
N ASP A 82 4.87 25.33 -27.35
CA ASP A 82 6.17 25.57 -26.70
C ASP A 82 7.08 26.54 -27.47
N SER A 83 8.26 26.81 -26.92
CA SER A 83 9.26 27.69 -27.53
C SER A 83 9.83 27.15 -28.85
N GLN A 84 9.74 25.83 -29.06
CA GLN A 84 10.18 25.08 -30.23
C GLN A 84 9.07 24.92 -31.27
N ASN A 85 7.94 25.62 -31.10
CA ASN A 85 6.79 25.59 -32.01
C ASN A 85 6.09 24.21 -32.08
N GLN A 86 6.22 23.39 -31.04
CA GLN A 86 5.56 22.10 -30.89
C GLN A 86 4.34 22.22 -29.97
N LEU A 87 3.26 21.49 -30.32
CA LEU A 87 2.01 21.45 -29.56
C LEU A 87 2.03 20.31 -28.55
N HIS A 88 1.64 20.62 -27.32
CA HIS A 88 1.52 19.70 -26.18
C HIS A 88 0.06 19.65 -25.69
N PRO A 89 -0.53 18.46 -25.47
CA PRO A 89 0.03 17.14 -25.75
C PRO A 89 0.34 16.93 -27.24
N SER A 90 1.49 16.30 -27.51
CA SER A 90 1.92 15.98 -28.87
C SER A 90 1.11 14.80 -29.41
N GLY A 91 0.33 15.04 -30.46
CA GLY A 91 -0.49 13.99 -31.07
C GLY A 91 -1.58 14.54 -31.99
N ARG A 92 -2.11 13.68 -32.86
CA ARG A 92 -3.26 14.01 -33.72
C ARG A 92 -4.61 13.84 -33.00
N VAL A 93 -4.61 13.12 -31.88
CA VAL A 93 -5.81 12.87 -31.08
C VAL A 93 -6.03 14.03 -30.13
N PHE A 94 -7.24 14.56 -30.11
CA PHE A 94 -7.69 15.53 -29.12
C PHE A 94 -8.43 14.81 -28.01
N GLU A 95 -8.04 15.06 -26.77
CA GLU A 95 -8.77 14.61 -25.61
C GLU A 95 -9.70 15.75 -25.16
N PRO A 96 -11.03 15.53 -25.10
CA PRO A 96 -11.97 16.55 -24.65
C PRO A 96 -11.82 16.79 -23.15
N GLY A 97 -11.34 17.98 -22.79
CA GLY A 97 -11.15 18.41 -21.39
C GLY A 97 -12.40 19.03 -20.75
N LEU A 98 -13.39 19.43 -21.55
CA LEU A 98 -14.70 19.91 -21.10
C LEU A 98 -15.77 19.60 -22.14
N ARG A 99 -16.96 19.25 -21.66
CA ARG A 99 -18.16 19.14 -22.49
C ARG A 99 -19.20 20.09 -21.91
N VAL A 100 -19.71 20.99 -22.73
CA VAL A 100 -20.78 21.92 -22.36
C VAL A 100 -21.98 21.62 -23.25
N VAL A 101 -23.13 21.38 -22.64
CA VAL A 101 -24.40 21.30 -23.34
C VAL A 101 -25.14 22.59 -23.08
N ILE A 102 -25.35 23.35 -24.14
CA ILE A 102 -26.10 24.59 -24.10
C ILE A 102 -27.52 24.27 -24.46
N ASP A 103 -28.42 24.54 -23.52
CA ASP A 103 -29.85 24.33 -23.67
C ASP A 103 -30.58 25.53 -23.09
N THR A 104 -31.21 26.29 -23.98
CA THR A 104 -31.99 27.49 -23.64
C THR A 104 -33.50 27.22 -23.63
N THR A 105 -33.91 25.99 -23.91
CA THR A 105 -35.32 25.61 -24.06
C THR A 105 -35.87 25.14 -22.70
N PRO A 106 -36.93 25.78 -22.16
CA PRO A 106 -37.53 25.33 -20.91
C PRO A 106 -38.36 24.05 -21.09
N PRO A 107 -38.40 23.18 -20.05
CA PRO A 107 -39.20 21.97 -20.10
C PRO A 107 -40.70 22.29 -20.15
N GLN A 108 -41.45 21.53 -20.95
CA GLN A 108 -42.91 21.63 -20.98
C GLN A 108 -43.50 20.73 -19.89
N LEU A 109 -44.31 21.29 -18.99
CA LEU A 109 -45.02 20.54 -17.94
C LEU A 109 -46.53 20.62 -18.14
N ASP A 110 -47.17 19.48 -18.35
CA ASP A 110 -48.64 19.35 -18.33
C ASP A 110 -49.09 18.64 -17.05
N LEU A 111 -50.16 19.15 -16.45
CA LEU A 111 -50.82 18.56 -15.29
C LEU A 111 -52.28 18.30 -15.66
N ASP A 112 -52.77 17.13 -15.28
CA ASP A 112 -54.17 16.75 -15.38
C ASP A 112 -54.68 16.32 -14.01
N LEU A 113 -55.81 16.89 -13.58
CA LEU A 113 -56.35 16.71 -12.23
C LEU A 113 -57.81 16.30 -12.32
N ARG A 114 -58.14 15.11 -11.79
CA ARG A 114 -59.48 14.52 -11.90
C ARG A 114 -59.94 13.87 -10.60
N GLN A 115 -61.25 13.86 -10.36
CA GLN A 115 -61.85 13.08 -9.28
C GLN A 115 -62.23 11.69 -9.80
N ILE A 116 -61.67 10.63 -9.19
CA ILE A 116 -61.92 9.24 -9.63
C ILE A 116 -63.01 8.54 -8.81
N SER A 117 -63.25 9.00 -7.58
CA SER A 117 -64.40 8.61 -6.75
C SER A 117 -64.73 9.75 -5.77
N PRO A 118 -65.90 9.75 -5.12
CA PRO A 118 -66.18 10.69 -4.03
C PRO A 118 -65.02 10.76 -3.03
N GLY A 119 -64.53 11.97 -2.77
CA GLY A 119 -63.39 12.25 -1.89
C GLY A 119 -62.03 11.74 -2.35
N LYS A 120 -61.84 11.25 -3.59
CA LYS A 120 -60.56 10.73 -4.10
C LYS A 120 -60.13 11.43 -5.38
N VAL A 121 -58.99 12.09 -5.34
CA VAL A 121 -58.45 12.90 -6.45
C VAL A 121 -57.19 12.25 -7.00
N GLN A 122 -57.08 12.21 -8.32
CA GLN A 122 -55.92 11.75 -9.06
C GLN A 122 -55.26 12.94 -9.78
N LEU A 123 -53.94 13.04 -9.63
CA LEU A 123 -53.09 13.95 -10.40
C LEU A 123 -52.24 13.11 -11.34
N ILE A 124 -52.21 13.49 -12.61
CA ILE A 124 -51.34 12.95 -13.66
C ILE A 124 -50.45 14.10 -14.13
N TRP A 125 -49.16 13.84 -14.33
CA TRP A 125 -48.23 14.81 -14.89
C TRP A 125 -47.46 14.23 -16.08
N ASN A 126 -47.17 15.09 -17.05
CA ASN A 126 -46.34 14.80 -18.21
C ASN A 126 -45.37 15.97 -18.43
N ALA A 127 -44.08 15.73 -18.19
CA ALA A 127 -43.01 16.66 -18.48
C ALA A 127 -42.19 16.17 -19.67
N GLU A 128 -41.93 17.07 -20.62
CA GLU A 128 -41.22 16.78 -21.86
C GLU A 128 -40.12 17.83 -22.09
N ASP A 129 -38.89 17.33 -22.23
CA ASP A 129 -37.70 18.12 -22.53
C ASP A 129 -36.55 17.17 -22.94
N GLN A 130 -35.64 17.65 -23.79
CA GLN A 130 -34.50 16.84 -24.25
C GLN A 130 -33.48 16.59 -23.12
N ASN A 131 -33.30 17.53 -22.21
CA ASN A 131 -32.36 17.50 -21.09
C ASN A 131 -33.07 17.58 -19.73
N LEU A 132 -34.30 17.05 -19.62
CA LEU A 132 -35.10 17.06 -18.40
C LEU A 132 -34.33 16.52 -17.18
N ASP A 133 -34.52 17.15 -16.02
CA ASP A 133 -34.10 16.63 -14.72
C ASP A 133 -35.32 16.27 -13.85
N PRO A 134 -35.79 15.01 -13.89
CA PRO A 134 -36.94 14.55 -13.12
C PRO A 134 -36.78 14.68 -11.60
N THR A 135 -35.54 14.80 -11.10
CA THR A 135 -35.27 14.93 -9.65
C THR A 135 -35.64 16.31 -9.12
N LYS A 136 -35.71 17.32 -10.02
CA LYS A 136 -36.10 18.69 -9.70
C LYS A 136 -37.61 18.93 -9.83
N LEU A 137 -38.41 17.87 -9.98
CA LEU A 137 -39.88 17.97 -9.97
C LEU A 137 -40.40 18.30 -8.56
N VAL A 138 -41.18 19.38 -8.48
CA VAL A 138 -41.91 19.78 -7.28
C VAL A 138 -43.38 19.90 -7.64
N LEU A 139 -44.21 19.08 -6.99
CA LEU A 139 -45.67 19.13 -7.08
C LEU A 139 -46.23 19.56 -5.73
N GLU A 140 -47.17 20.48 -5.75
CA GLU A 140 -47.84 20.99 -4.56
C GLU A 140 -49.34 21.10 -4.79
N TYR A 141 -50.13 20.95 -3.73
CA TYR A 141 -51.56 21.15 -3.76
C TYR A 141 -52.04 22.06 -2.63
N SER A 142 -53.17 22.72 -2.83
CA SER A 142 -53.86 23.50 -1.80
C SER A 142 -55.36 23.26 -1.88
N GLN A 143 -56.04 23.48 -0.77
CA GLN A 143 -57.48 23.30 -0.64
C GLN A 143 -58.15 24.62 -0.27
N ASN A 144 -59.33 24.86 -0.83
CA ASN A 144 -60.21 26.00 -0.54
C ASN A 144 -59.52 27.37 -0.64
N GLY A 145 -58.58 27.53 -1.57
CA GLY A 145 -57.86 28.79 -1.79
C GLY A 145 -56.83 29.13 -0.71
N SER A 146 -56.45 28.18 0.14
CA SER A 146 -55.38 28.34 1.12
C SER A 146 -54.07 28.74 0.45
N GLN A 147 -53.35 29.69 1.04
CA GLN A 147 -51.99 30.09 0.64
C GLN A 147 -50.93 29.08 1.13
N ASN A 148 -51.31 28.16 2.02
CA ASN A 148 -50.44 27.11 2.53
C ASN A 148 -50.47 25.92 1.56
N TRP A 149 -49.53 25.91 0.62
CA TRP A 149 -49.33 24.81 -0.33
C TRP A 149 -48.67 23.61 0.36
N GLN A 150 -49.19 22.42 0.10
CA GLN A 150 -48.71 21.17 0.65
C GLN A 150 -47.99 20.37 -0.44
N ARG A 151 -46.79 19.88 -0.14
CA ARG A 151 -46.00 19.10 -1.10
C ARG A 151 -46.60 17.73 -1.33
N VAL A 152 -46.71 17.34 -2.60
CA VAL A 152 -47.07 16.00 -3.03
C VAL A 152 -45.79 15.20 -3.19
N ILE A 153 -45.61 14.17 -2.37
CA ILE A 153 -44.43 13.30 -2.45
C ILE A 153 -44.66 12.27 -3.55
N VAL A 154 -43.83 12.30 -4.59
CA VAL A 154 -43.89 11.42 -5.75
C VAL A 154 -42.50 10.91 -6.11
N ALA A 155 -42.43 9.79 -6.80
CA ALA A 155 -41.17 9.31 -7.37
C ALA A 155 -40.68 10.28 -8.47
N PRO A 156 -39.36 10.53 -8.58
CA PRO A 156 -38.79 11.50 -9.51
C PRO A 156 -38.83 10.97 -10.96
N HIS A 157 -39.99 11.12 -11.60
CA HIS A 157 -40.23 10.73 -12.98
C HIS A 157 -40.85 11.88 -13.76
N GLY A 158 -40.44 12.07 -15.02
CA GLY A 158 -41.03 13.09 -15.90
C GLY A 158 -42.51 12.82 -16.22
N LYS A 159 -42.94 11.57 -16.14
CA LYS A 159 -44.34 11.17 -16.30
C LYS A 159 -44.77 10.36 -15.09
N GLY A 160 -45.99 10.57 -14.61
CA GLY A 160 -46.50 9.80 -13.49
C GLY A 160 -47.90 10.17 -13.06
N GLN A 161 -48.36 9.47 -12.04
CA GLN A 161 -49.66 9.71 -11.43
C GLN A 161 -49.60 9.46 -9.93
N THR A 162 -50.46 10.14 -9.19
CA THR A 162 -50.65 9.93 -7.75
C THR A 162 -52.09 10.17 -7.37
N THR A 163 -52.49 9.69 -6.20
CA THR A 163 -53.88 9.76 -5.74
C THR A 163 -53.93 9.95 -4.23
N TRP A 164 -54.82 10.84 -3.79
CA TRP A 164 -55.03 11.10 -2.36
C TRP A 164 -56.50 11.36 -2.06
N SER A 165 -56.83 11.34 -0.77
CA SER A 165 -58.19 11.51 -0.27
C SER A 165 -58.43 12.89 0.32
N ILE A 166 -59.62 13.44 0.10
CA ILE A 166 -60.08 14.75 0.56
C ILE A 166 -61.44 14.57 1.22
N SER A 167 -61.43 14.49 2.54
CA SER A 167 -62.59 14.10 3.35
C SER A 167 -63.72 15.13 3.33
N GLN A 168 -63.39 16.43 3.27
CA GLN A 168 -64.37 17.52 3.34
C GLN A 168 -64.89 18.00 1.98
N GLY A 169 -64.36 17.45 0.87
CA GLY A 169 -64.58 18.01 -0.47
C GLY A 169 -64.06 19.45 -0.59
N GLY A 170 -64.51 20.17 -1.63
CA GLY A 170 -64.15 21.57 -1.85
C GLY A 170 -63.27 21.80 -3.08
N VAL A 171 -62.64 22.97 -3.16
CA VAL A 171 -61.80 23.35 -4.30
C VAL A 171 -60.38 22.89 -4.04
N VAL A 172 -59.77 22.21 -5.02
CA VAL A 172 -58.40 21.72 -4.95
C VAL A 172 -57.62 22.30 -6.10
N SER A 173 -56.54 23.00 -5.78
CA SER A 173 -55.60 23.53 -6.76
C SER A 173 -54.30 22.76 -6.66
N VAL A 174 -53.68 22.46 -7.79
CA VAL A 174 -52.37 21.83 -7.90
C VAL A 174 -51.47 22.69 -8.74
N ARG A 175 -50.22 22.85 -8.34
CA ARG A 175 -49.18 23.49 -9.14
C ARG A 175 -47.95 22.60 -9.18
N GLY A 176 -47.23 22.69 -10.28
CA GLY A 176 -46.01 21.94 -10.51
C GLY A 176 -44.94 22.84 -11.10
N VAL A 177 -43.70 22.60 -10.68
CA VAL A 177 -42.50 23.18 -11.27
C VAL A 177 -41.53 22.04 -11.54
N ILE A 178 -40.91 22.04 -12.70
CA ILE A 178 -39.83 21.12 -13.04
C ILE A 178 -38.71 21.91 -13.72
N LYS A 179 -37.48 21.45 -13.52
CA LYS A 179 -36.32 22.02 -14.18
C LYS A 179 -35.65 20.98 -15.07
N ASP A 180 -34.99 21.44 -16.10
CA ASP A 180 -34.05 20.64 -16.84
C ASP A 180 -32.65 20.66 -16.16
N ARG A 181 -31.67 20.07 -16.84
CA ARG A 181 -30.27 20.07 -16.39
C ARG A 181 -29.58 21.42 -16.56
N ALA A 182 -30.06 22.29 -17.45
CA ALA A 182 -29.55 23.65 -17.70
C ALA A 182 -30.20 24.72 -16.79
N ASP A 183 -31.02 24.28 -15.82
CA ASP A 183 -31.81 25.08 -14.89
C ASP A 183 -32.92 25.93 -15.54
N ASN A 184 -33.30 25.65 -16.80
CA ASN A 184 -34.54 26.21 -17.34
C ASN A 184 -35.74 25.61 -16.60
N THR A 185 -36.76 26.43 -16.40
CA THR A 185 -37.88 26.10 -15.50
C THR A 185 -39.20 26.06 -16.28
N GLY A 186 -39.89 24.92 -16.17
CA GLY A 186 -41.26 24.72 -16.64
C GLY A 186 -42.22 24.71 -15.47
N SER A 187 -43.41 25.29 -15.64
CA SER A 187 -44.42 25.34 -14.60
C SER A 187 -45.83 25.17 -15.14
N SER A 188 -46.72 24.57 -14.34
CA SER A 188 -48.14 24.38 -14.70
C SER A 188 -49.03 24.36 -13.46
N GLN A 189 -50.29 24.73 -13.62
CA GLN A 189 -51.28 24.78 -12.53
C GLN A 189 -52.65 24.35 -13.03
N LYS A 190 -53.37 23.57 -12.21
CA LYS A 190 -54.76 23.14 -12.45
C LYS A 190 -55.60 23.24 -11.18
N GLN A 191 -56.92 23.21 -11.35
CA GLN A 191 -57.86 23.25 -10.25
C GLN A 191 -59.12 22.45 -10.58
N ILE A 192 -59.69 21.78 -9.57
CA ILE A 192 -60.96 21.05 -9.67
C ILE A 192 -61.80 21.27 -8.40
N ARG A 193 -63.12 21.09 -8.51
CA ARG A 193 -64.03 20.99 -7.35
C ARG A 193 -64.32 19.51 -7.06
N VAL A 194 -64.13 19.09 -5.80
CA VAL A 194 -64.22 17.70 -5.34
C VAL A 194 -65.45 17.51 -4.46
N VAL A 195 -66.24 16.47 -4.75
CA VAL A 195 -67.38 16.04 -3.91
C VAL A 195 -66.90 15.11 -2.80
N ALA A 196 -67.35 15.29 -1.56
CA ALA A 196 -66.92 14.52 -0.38
C ALA A 196 -67.36 13.04 -0.41
N ALA A 197 -66.62 12.16 0.27
CA ALA A 197 -66.99 10.75 0.47
C ALA A 197 -67.98 10.61 1.63
N ALA A 198 -69.15 10.03 1.41
CA ALA A 198 -70.12 9.79 2.48
C ALA A 198 -69.61 8.69 3.44
N SER A 199 -69.50 8.99 4.74
CA SER A 199 -69.16 8.01 5.78
C SER A 199 -70.29 7.00 5.94
N ARG A 200 -70.08 5.72 5.62
CA ARG A 200 -71.03 4.65 5.94
C ARG A 200 -70.80 4.16 7.36
N THR A 201 -71.74 4.45 8.26
CA THR A 201 -71.90 3.80 9.57
C THR A 201 -72.77 2.56 9.36
N THR A 202 -72.29 1.35 9.70
CA THR A 202 -73.12 0.13 9.71
C THR A 202 -73.14 -0.50 11.10
N LEU A 203 -74.36 -0.67 11.64
CA LEU A 203 -74.72 -1.25 12.94
C LEU A 203 -74.41 -2.77 13.07
N PRO A 204 -74.33 -3.35 14.30
CA PRO A 204 -73.93 -4.74 14.55
C PRO A 204 -75.08 -5.71 14.94
N LYS A 205 -74.98 -7.01 14.55
CA LYS A 205 -75.51 -8.23 15.23
C LYS A 205 -75.30 -9.51 14.38
N PRO A 206 -75.41 -10.76 14.94
CA PRO A 206 -74.87 -11.34 16.18
C PRO A 206 -73.95 -12.57 15.93
N LYS A 207 -73.34 -13.10 17.02
CA LYS A 207 -72.35 -14.20 17.10
C LYS A 207 -72.91 -15.61 16.86
N GLU A 208 -72.07 -16.52 16.38
CA GLU A 208 -72.16 -17.96 16.62
C GLU A 208 -70.77 -18.57 16.89
N ASP A 209 -70.75 -19.52 17.82
CA ASP A 209 -69.62 -20.03 18.63
C ASP A 209 -68.60 -20.89 17.88
N LEU A 210 -67.33 -20.80 18.29
CA LEU A 210 -66.45 -21.95 18.62
C LEU A 210 -65.21 -21.47 19.42
N PRO A 211 -64.68 -22.25 20.39
CA PRO A 211 -63.77 -21.77 21.42
C PRO A 211 -62.29 -21.85 21.02
N ASP A 212 -61.53 -20.79 21.31
CA ASP A 212 -60.07 -20.75 21.14
C ASP A 212 -59.36 -21.09 22.47
N PHE A 213 -58.69 -22.25 22.49
CA PHE A 213 -57.82 -22.73 23.56
C PHE A 213 -56.38 -22.33 23.26
N ASN A 214 -55.94 -21.15 23.72
CA ASN A 214 -54.59 -20.91 24.21
C ASN A 214 -54.40 -19.45 24.61
N GLN A 215 -54.57 -19.16 25.91
CA GLN A 215 -53.61 -18.40 26.72
C GLN A 215 -54.21 -18.08 28.10
N PRO A 216 -53.52 -18.38 29.21
CA PRO A 216 -53.96 -17.94 30.52
C PRO A 216 -53.73 -16.43 30.69
N ILE A 217 -54.82 -15.72 30.93
CA ILE A 217 -54.86 -14.38 31.48
C ILE A 217 -55.05 -14.55 32.99
N ALA A 218 -54.06 -14.15 33.79
CA ALA A 218 -54.30 -13.78 35.18
C ALA A 218 -53.23 -12.77 35.60
N GLN A 219 -53.64 -11.52 35.77
CA GLN A 219 -53.47 -10.82 37.04
C GLN A 219 -54.20 -9.47 37.02
N GLY A 220 -55.21 -9.37 37.89
CA GLY A 220 -55.83 -8.12 38.32
C GLY A 220 -55.12 -7.56 39.55
N THR A 221 -54.81 -6.27 39.48
CA THR A 221 -54.93 -5.19 40.50
C THR A 221 -54.76 -5.45 42.02
N LEU A 222 -53.76 -4.71 42.56
CA LEU A 222 -53.72 -3.89 43.82
C LEU A 222 -53.50 -4.58 45.20
N PRO A 223 -53.12 -3.86 46.28
CA PRO A 223 -51.86 -3.12 46.50
C PRO A 223 -51.25 -3.29 47.94
N ASP A 224 -50.08 -2.68 48.13
CA ASP A 224 -49.58 -2.03 49.36
C ASP A 224 -48.72 -2.79 50.40
N ASN A 225 -47.74 -2.01 50.89
CA ASN A 225 -46.89 -2.10 52.08
C ASN A 225 -45.83 -3.22 52.20
N SER A 226 -44.55 -2.83 52.09
CA SER A 226 -43.76 -2.41 53.27
C SER A 226 -42.30 -2.07 52.93
N LEU A 227 -41.93 -0.81 53.27
CA LEU A 227 -40.73 -0.37 53.99
C LEU A 227 -39.31 -0.65 53.43
N THR A 228 -38.63 0.47 53.05
CA THR A 228 -37.28 0.95 53.46
C THR A 228 -36.12 -0.05 53.60
N GLN A 229 -34.85 0.23 53.30
CA GLN A 229 -34.02 1.31 52.74
C GLN A 229 -32.58 0.71 52.75
N THR A 230 -31.65 1.30 51.99
CA THR A 230 -30.17 1.14 52.01
C THR A 230 -29.54 -0.16 51.46
N GLU A 231 -29.06 -0.09 50.21
CA GLU A 231 -27.64 -0.03 49.75
C GLU A 231 -26.54 -0.95 50.37
N PRO A 232 -25.38 -1.13 49.67
CA PRO A 232 -25.02 -2.38 49.03
C PRO A 232 -23.87 -3.16 49.68
N GLY A 233 -23.71 -4.39 49.21
CA GLY A 233 -22.89 -5.44 49.81
C GLY A 233 -21.38 -5.20 49.87
N THR A 234 -20.79 -5.83 50.87
CA THR A 234 -19.38 -6.26 50.87
C THR A 234 -19.32 -7.59 51.63
N LEU A 235 -18.71 -8.60 51.01
CA LEU A 235 -18.61 -9.96 51.53
C LEU A 235 -17.42 -10.10 52.49
N ALA A 236 -17.75 -10.49 53.73
CA ALA A 236 -17.07 -11.33 54.72
C ALA A 236 -15.53 -11.31 54.92
N PRO A 237 -15.13 -11.32 56.21
CA PRO A 237 -14.06 -12.18 56.71
C PRO A 237 -14.54 -13.10 57.85
N TYR A 238 -13.86 -14.23 58.03
CA TYR A 238 -13.89 -15.04 59.26
C TYR A 238 -12.46 -15.22 59.79
N SER A 239 -12.34 -15.13 61.11
CA SER A 239 -11.10 -15.03 61.88
C SER A 239 -10.67 -16.35 62.53
N GLY A 240 -9.39 -16.40 62.92
CA GLY A 240 -8.82 -17.20 64.02
C GLY A 240 -7.82 -18.27 63.59
N ASP A 241 -6.68 -18.51 64.22
CA ASP A 241 -5.96 -17.86 65.32
C ASP A 241 -4.58 -18.59 65.50
N HIS A 242 -3.65 -17.92 66.19
CA HIS A 242 -2.47 -18.44 66.94
C HIS A 242 -1.05 -18.73 66.32
N VAL A 243 -0.13 -17.82 66.70
CA VAL A 243 1.18 -17.96 67.43
C VAL A 243 2.49 -18.41 66.72
N SER A 244 3.47 -17.50 66.79
CA SER A 244 4.92 -17.61 66.51
C SER A 244 5.73 -18.13 67.74
N PRO A 245 7.02 -18.53 67.63
CA PRO A 245 8.12 -17.55 67.57
C PRO A 245 9.39 -17.96 66.78
N GLN A 246 10.18 -16.95 66.42
CA GLN A 246 11.56 -16.98 65.91
C GLN A 246 12.56 -17.42 67.02
N PRO A 247 13.81 -17.84 66.70
CA PRO A 247 14.92 -16.89 66.80
C PRO A 247 16.16 -17.11 65.86
N THR A 248 16.96 -16.03 65.75
CA THR A 248 18.45 -15.94 65.65
C THR A 248 19.26 -16.24 64.36
N GLN A 249 20.03 -15.23 63.92
CA GLN A 249 21.33 -15.28 63.18
C GLN A 249 22.50 -15.66 64.17
N PRO A 250 23.85 -15.68 63.88
CA PRO A 250 24.65 -15.24 62.69
C PRO A 250 25.96 -16.06 62.36
N HIS A 251 26.76 -15.53 61.40
CA HIS A 251 28.20 -15.76 61.06
C HIS A 251 28.59 -17.11 60.39
N GLY A 252 29.53 -17.23 59.45
CA GLY A 252 30.54 -16.37 58.82
C GLY A 252 31.73 -17.26 58.39
N LEU A 253 32.42 -16.99 57.26
CA LEU A 253 33.88 -17.14 57.08
C LEU A 253 34.34 -16.87 55.63
N ASP A 254 35.23 -15.89 55.59
CA ASP A 254 36.26 -15.47 54.62
C ASP A 254 36.77 -16.48 53.57
N SER A 255 37.16 -15.96 52.39
CA SER A 255 38.58 -15.91 51.95
C SER A 255 38.78 -15.14 50.62
N GLN A 256 39.41 -13.96 50.73
CA GLN A 256 40.60 -13.49 49.99
C GLN A 256 40.70 -13.62 48.44
N THR A 257 40.69 -12.45 47.75
CA THR A 257 41.67 -11.84 46.79
C THR A 257 42.77 -12.70 46.10
N PRO A 258 43.51 -12.21 45.07
CA PRO A 258 43.22 -11.28 43.96
C PRO A 258 43.90 -11.65 42.59
N LEU A 259 43.73 -10.76 41.59
CA LEU A 259 44.69 -10.41 40.52
C LEU A 259 44.96 -11.35 39.31
N ALA A 260 45.22 -10.64 38.19
CA ALA A 260 46.17 -10.92 37.12
C ALA A 260 45.66 -11.62 35.83
N ASN A 261 45.39 -10.74 34.85
CA ASN A 261 46.08 -10.73 33.55
C ASN A 261 46.78 -12.03 33.16
N HIS A 262 46.25 -12.74 32.17
CA HIS A 262 47.05 -13.62 31.32
C HIS A 262 46.65 -13.42 29.86
N GLN A 263 47.42 -12.57 29.18
CA GLN A 263 47.75 -12.77 27.78
C GLN A 263 48.41 -14.16 27.65
N LEU A 264 47.96 -14.93 26.66
CA LEU A 264 48.53 -16.22 26.25
C LEU A 264 48.55 -16.27 24.70
N PRO A 265 49.42 -17.09 24.10
CA PRO A 265 50.45 -16.62 23.17
C PRO A 265 50.03 -16.61 21.71
N SER A 266 50.60 -15.69 20.93
CA SER A 266 50.58 -15.71 19.48
C SER A 266 51.29 -16.96 18.94
N VAL A 267 50.57 -17.81 18.21
CA VAL A 267 51.11 -19.01 17.54
C VAL A 267 51.29 -18.80 16.03
N PHE A 268 51.41 -17.55 15.59
CA PHE A 268 51.68 -17.23 14.19
C PHE A 268 52.87 -16.26 14.10
N PRO A 269 53.92 -16.59 13.33
CA PRO A 269 55.08 -15.72 13.19
C PRO A 269 54.71 -14.42 12.45
N GLN A 270 55.01 -13.28 13.07
CA GLN A 270 55.10 -11.99 12.36
C GLN A 270 56.46 -11.89 11.68
N GLN A 271 56.48 -11.62 10.37
CA GLN A 271 57.66 -11.12 9.68
C GLN A 271 57.43 -9.66 9.28
N ASN A 272 58.20 -8.78 9.91
CA ASN A 272 58.48 -7.44 9.43
C ASN A 272 60.00 -7.28 9.40
N ARG A 273 60.61 -7.19 8.21
CA ARG A 273 61.66 -6.19 7.92
C ARG A 273 61.94 -6.06 6.42
N SER A 274 61.97 -4.79 6.04
CA SER A 274 62.45 -4.10 4.86
C SER A 274 63.84 -4.51 4.33
N GLU A 275 64.06 -4.45 3.01
CA GLU A 275 64.84 -3.38 2.33
C GLU A 275 65.08 -3.66 0.82
N GLN A 276 64.81 -2.61 0.03
CA GLN A 276 65.49 -2.11 -1.18
C GLN A 276 66.00 -3.07 -2.28
N VAL A 277 65.66 -2.78 -3.55
CA VAL A 277 66.57 -2.19 -4.58
C VAL A 277 65.77 -1.87 -5.87
N ASN A 278 65.95 -0.67 -6.40
CA ASN A 278 65.85 -0.27 -7.82
C ASN A 278 67.26 0.29 -8.18
N PRO A 279 67.79 0.39 -9.44
CA PRO A 279 67.08 0.68 -10.71
C PRO A 279 67.63 0.07 -12.06
N GLY A 280 66.77 -0.02 -13.09
CA GLY A 280 67.00 0.14 -14.56
C GLY A 280 68.05 -0.72 -15.35
N PRO A 281 68.11 -0.71 -16.71
CA PRO A 281 67.42 0.18 -17.68
C PRO A 281 66.83 -0.47 -18.99
N GLN A 282 65.90 0.29 -19.61
CA GLN A 282 65.61 0.59 -21.04
C GLN A 282 65.51 -0.45 -22.20
N SER A 283 64.60 -0.04 -23.12
CA SER A 283 64.42 -0.32 -24.57
C SER A 283 63.60 -1.57 -24.93
N ASP A 284 62.67 -1.58 -25.90
CA ASP A 284 62.25 -0.60 -26.90
C ASP A 284 60.83 -0.94 -27.42
N GLN A 285 60.26 0.00 -28.16
CA GLN A 285 58.93 0.07 -28.74
C GLN A 285 58.63 -0.99 -29.83
N GLY A 286 57.35 -1.37 -30.02
CA GLY A 286 56.91 -2.02 -31.26
C GLY A 286 55.56 -2.74 -31.21
N GLN A 287 54.49 -2.02 -31.60
CA GLN A 287 53.13 -2.50 -31.88
C GLN A 287 53.11 -3.69 -32.85
N VAL A 288 52.22 -4.70 -32.69
CA VAL A 288 51.20 -5.08 -33.69
C VAL A 288 50.09 -6.00 -33.11
N LYS A 289 48.82 -5.61 -33.34
CA LYS A 289 47.57 -6.39 -33.51
C LYS A 289 47.31 -7.64 -32.65
N ASN A 290 46.47 -7.46 -31.62
CA ASN A 290 45.62 -8.54 -31.11
C ASN A 290 44.48 -8.83 -32.11
N GLN A 291 44.54 -9.99 -32.76
CA GLN A 291 43.38 -10.67 -33.32
C GLN A 291 43.24 -12.00 -32.59
N PHE A 292 42.10 -12.17 -31.91
CA PHE A 292 41.77 -13.31 -31.07
C PHE A 292 41.82 -14.62 -31.87
N VAL A 293 42.63 -15.57 -31.41
CA VAL A 293 42.41 -17.00 -31.62
C VAL A 293 42.12 -17.60 -30.25
N ALA A 294 40.96 -18.24 -30.12
CA ALA A 294 40.52 -18.90 -28.90
C ALA A 294 41.56 -19.95 -28.46
N ASP A 295 42.07 -19.78 -27.24
CA ASP A 295 42.95 -20.70 -26.56
C ASP A 295 42.12 -21.91 -26.12
N ASP A 296 42.16 -22.98 -26.92
CA ASP A 296 41.53 -24.26 -26.61
C ASP A 296 42.30 -24.94 -25.45
N PRO A 297 41.73 -25.04 -24.24
CA PRO A 297 42.43 -25.51 -23.03
C PRO A 297 42.91 -26.97 -23.11
N GLU A 298 42.41 -27.75 -24.06
CA GLU A 298 42.71 -29.17 -24.20
C GLU A 298 44.04 -29.43 -24.93
N LYS A 299 44.62 -28.42 -25.59
CA LYS A 299 45.86 -28.58 -26.39
C LYS A 299 47.14 -28.09 -25.71
N ARG A 300 47.07 -27.71 -24.43
CA ARG A 300 48.26 -27.24 -23.68
C ARG A 300 49.09 -28.40 -23.12
N PRO A 301 50.43 -28.41 -23.31
CA PRO A 301 51.30 -29.47 -22.80
C PRO A 301 51.38 -29.50 -21.26
N ASN A 302 51.40 -30.71 -20.70
CA ASN A 302 51.13 -31.03 -19.27
C ASN A 302 52.03 -30.35 -18.23
N TYR A 303 53.22 -29.87 -18.59
CA TYR A 303 54.17 -29.35 -17.60
C TYR A 303 53.83 -27.94 -17.07
N ALA A 304 52.99 -27.17 -17.79
CA ALA A 304 52.63 -25.80 -17.41
C ALA A 304 51.32 -25.68 -16.59
N LYS A 305 50.62 -26.79 -16.30
CA LYS A 305 49.35 -26.78 -15.54
C LYS A 305 49.49 -26.68 -14.02
N ASN A 306 50.70 -26.82 -13.46
CA ASN A 306 50.90 -26.92 -12.00
C ASN A 306 51.45 -25.67 -11.29
N ARG A 307 51.38 -24.46 -11.89
CA ARG A 307 51.86 -23.23 -11.23
C ARG A 307 50.80 -22.23 -10.78
N TYR A 308 49.53 -22.54 -11.01
CA TYR A 308 48.42 -21.81 -10.40
C TYR A 308 47.43 -22.84 -9.88
N PRO A 309 47.31 -23.06 -8.55
CA PRO A 309 46.14 -23.77 -8.05
C PRO A 309 44.93 -22.90 -8.38
N GLN A 310 44.19 -23.30 -9.42
CA GLN A 310 42.77 -22.97 -9.52
C GLN A 310 42.13 -23.51 -8.24
N SER A 311 41.46 -22.65 -7.48
CA SER A 311 40.66 -23.04 -6.33
C SER A 311 39.70 -24.13 -6.76
N ALA A 312 39.99 -25.38 -6.38
CA ALA A 312 39.03 -26.45 -6.47
C ALA A 312 37.87 -26.03 -5.56
N THR A 313 36.67 -25.85 -6.12
CA THR A 313 35.43 -25.80 -5.34
C THR A 313 35.30 -27.16 -4.64
N GLN A 314 35.88 -27.28 -3.45
CA GLN A 314 35.71 -28.44 -2.58
C GLN A 314 34.24 -28.45 -2.16
N ASN A 315 33.51 -29.46 -2.63
CA ASN A 315 32.12 -29.67 -2.22
C ASN A 315 32.12 -30.18 -0.76
N TRP A 316 31.96 -29.26 0.19
CA TRP A 316 31.76 -29.55 1.61
C TRP A 316 30.45 -30.34 1.81
N ALA A 317 30.37 -31.11 2.90
CA ALA A 317 29.15 -31.84 3.25
C ALA A 317 28.00 -30.85 3.57
N ALA A 318 27.10 -30.65 2.62
CA ALA A 318 26.05 -29.62 2.70
C ALA A 318 24.98 -29.89 3.76
N GLU A 319 24.76 -31.15 4.13
CA GLU A 319 23.64 -31.59 4.98
C GLU A 319 23.74 -31.12 6.45
N ARG A 320 24.91 -30.62 6.87
CA ARG A 320 25.14 -30.09 8.23
C ARG A 320 26.00 -28.82 8.22
N LYS A 321 25.79 -27.96 7.22
CA LYS A 321 26.43 -26.64 7.12
C LYS A 321 25.68 -25.62 7.98
N GLN A 322 26.39 -24.92 8.87
CA GLN A 322 25.88 -23.75 9.59
C GLN A 322 26.75 -22.53 9.30
N VAL A 323 26.16 -21.34 9.22
CA VAL A 323 26.87 -20.08 8.98
C VAL A 323 26.72 -19.20 10.22
N LEU A 324 27.81 -18.67 10.75
CA LEU A 324 27.85 -17.93 12.01
C LEU A 324 28.58 -16.60 11.84
N ASN A 325 28.14 -15.56 12.56
CA ASN A 325 28.74 -14.23 12.56
C ASN A 325 29.81 -14.02 13.65
N GLY A 326 30.37 -15.10 14.18
CA GLY A 326 31.29 -15.05 15.30
C GLY A 326 32.32 -16.16 15.24
N THR A 327 33.53 -15.84 15.67
CA THR A 327 34.61 -16.82 15.82
C THR A 327 34.46 -17.69 17.06
N LYS A 328 33.60 -17.29 18.01
CA LYS A 328 33.29 -18.02 19.24
C LYS A 328 31.90 -18.61 19.14
N PHE A 329 31.80 -19.92 19.31
CA PHE A 329 30.53 -20.64 19.23
C PHE A 329 30.57 -21.92 20.05
N GLN A 330 29.41 -22.56 20.15
CA GLN A 330 29.19 -23.77 20.93
C GLN A 330 28.70 -24.89 20.02
N ILE A 331 29.31 -26.07 20.11
CA ILE A 331 28.87 -27.27 19.41
C ILE A 331 28.15 -28.17 20.42
N GLY A 332 26.84 -28.33 20.23
CA GLY A 332 26.06 -29.29 21.00
C GLY A 332 26.38 -30.72 20.55
N PHE A 333 26.54 -31.63 21.50
CA PHE A 333 26.70 -33.05 21.24
C PHE A 333 25.85 -33.90 22.18
N GLU A 334 25.57 -35.13 21.76
CA GLU A 334 24.91 -36.17 22.55
C GLU A 334 25.76 -37.44 22.48
N VAL A 335 25.74 -38.24 23.55
CA VAL A 335 26.48 -39.50 23.62
C VAL A 335 25.46 -40.60 23.89
N ASP A 336 25.12 -41.36 22.85
CA ASP A 336 24.00 -42.31 22.87
C ASP A 336 24.27 -43.54 23.77
N GLU A 337 25.47 -44.13 23.70
CA GLU A 337 25.80 -45.38 24.38
C GLU A 337 26.89 -45.21 25.45
N VAL A 338 26.49 -44.83 26.67
CA VAL A 338 27.40 -44.75 27.82
C VAL A 338 27.42 -46.09 28.57
N GLY A 339 28.48 -46.87 28.37
CA GLY A 339 28.70 -48.14 29.08
C GLY A 339 29.01 -47.96 30.59
N PRO A 340 29.11 -49.07 31.37
CA PRO A 340 29.32 -49.03 32.83
C PRO A 340 30.58 -48.27 33.28
N SER A 341 31.56 -48.13 32.39
CA SER A 341 32.81 -47.41 32.63
C SER A 341 32.72 -45.90 32.46
N GLY A 342 31.57 -45.37 32.02
CA GLY A 342 31.37 -43.95 31.78
C GLY A 342 32.23 -43.37 30.64
N ILE A 343 32.19 -42.05 30.50
CA ILE A 343 32.95 -41.31 29.48
C ILE A 343 34.34 -40.93 30.04
N GLY A 344 35.37 -41.44 29.39
CA GLY A 344 36.78 -41.15 29.66
C GLY A 344 37.21 -39.80 29.11
N ALA A 345 36.79 -39.44 27.89
CA ALA A 345 37.04 -38.12 27.28
C ALA A 345 36.09 -37.84 26.11
N VAL A 346 35.88 -36.56 25.83
CA VAL A 346 35.22 -36.08 24.61
C VAL A 346 36.24 -35.21 23.89
N GLU A 347 36.68 -35.63 22.72
CA GLU A 347 37.70 -34.93 21.93
C GLU A 347 37.10 -34.35 20.66
N LEU A 348 37.46 -33.11 20.37
CA LEU A 348 37.04 -32.44 19.15
C LEU A 348 38.23 -32.31 18.19
N TYR A 349 37.98 -32.63 16.92
CA TYR A 349 38.94 -32.51 15.83
C TYR A 349 38.44 -31.46 14.83
N ILE A 350 39.36 -30.71 14.25
CA ILE A 350 39.09 -29.63 13.29
C ILE A 350 39.84 -29.87 11.97
N THR A 351 39.23 -29.48 10.86
CA THR A 351 39.80 -29.49 9.51
C THR A 351 39.42 -28.21 8.76
N GLU A 352 40.35 -27.69 7.95
CA GLU A 352 40.11 -26.55 7.05
C GLU A 352 40.09 -26.98 5.57
N ASP A 353 40.43 -28.23 5.27
CA ASP A 353 40.61 -28.76 3.91
C ASP A 353 39.60 -29.87 3.58
N ASN A 354 38.39 -29.77 4.16
CA ASN A 354 37.28 -30.71 3.99
C ASN A 354 37.65 -32.16 4.37
N GLY A 355 38.39 -32.33 5.46
CA GLY A 355 38.71 -33.63 6.05
C GLY A 355 39.90 -34.33 5.42
N GLN A 356 40.63 -33.69 4.50
CA GLN A 356 41.89 -34.25 3.99
C GLN A 356 42.94 -34.33 5.12
N LYS A 357 42.96 -33.32 5.99
CA LYS A 357 43.82 -33.28 7.17
C LYS A 357 43.04 -32.85 8.40
N TRP A 358 43.28 -33.58 9.49
CA TRP A 358 42.64 -33.39 10.78
C TRP A 358 43.65 -32.98 11.85
N TYR A 359 43.27 -32.01 12.66
CA TYR A 359 44.02 -31.57 13.84
C TYR A 359 43.16 -31.76 15.09
N LYS A 360 43.76 -32.19 16.19
CA LYS A 360 43.07 -32.22 17.49
C LYS A 360 42.87 -30.77 17.96
N TYR A 361 41.62 -30.36 18.12
CA TYR A 361 41.27 -29.04 18.64
C TYR A 361 41.42 -29.00 20.17
N GLY A 362 40.85 -30.00 20.85
CA GLY A 362 40.88 -30.06 22.31
C GLY A 362 40.11 -31.25 22.88
N GLU A 363 40.08 -31.32 24.21
CA GLU A 363 39.28 -32.26 24.98
C GLU A 363 38.33 -31.47 25.89
N ASP A 364 37.09 -31.92 26.02
CA ASP A 364 36.10 -31.28 26.88
C ASP A 364 36.40 -31.62 28.35
N ALA A 365 36.53 -30.60 29.19
CA ALA A 365 36.96 -30.77 30.58
C ALA A 365 35.86 -31.39 31.46
N ASP A 366 34.60 -31.06 31.23
CA ASP A 366 33.47 -31.57 32.02
C ASP A 366 32.72 -32.72 31.32
N LYS A 367 33.05 -32.96 30.05
CA LYS A 367 32.54 -34.04 29.18
C LYS A 367 31.04 -33.90 28.92
N LYS A 368 30.52 -32.68 29.03
CA LYS A 368 29.10 -32.36 28.84
C LYS A 368 28.93 -31.37 27.70
N SER A 369 27.77 -31.46 27.08
CA SER A 369 27.36 -30.50 26.04
C SER A 369 27.03 -29.14 26.67
N PRO A 370 27.41 -28.01 26.04
CA PRO A 370 28.07 -27.90 24.74
C PRO A 370 29.60 -27.73 24.80
N PHE A 371 30.28 -28.15 23.73
CA PHE A 371 31.72 -27.92 23.54
C PHE A 371 31.97 -26.48 23.06
N HIS A 372 32.84 -25.73 23.75
CA HIS A 372 33.17 -24.35 23.40
C HIS A 372 34.31 -24.27 22.37
N VAL A 373 34.09 -23.54 21.28
CA VAL A 373 35.04 -23.43 20.17
C VAL A 373 35.34 -21.96 19.85
N GLU A 374 36.60 -21.66 19.60
CA GLU A 374 37.11 -20.38 19.11
C GLU A 374 38.03 -20.63 17.91
N VAL A 375 37.73 -20.01 16.77
CA VAL A 375 38.53 -20.09 15.54
C VAL A 375 39.27 -18.77 15.27
N PRO A 376 40.44 -18.79 14.61
CA PRO A 376 41.28 -17.60 14.49
C PRO A 376 40.76 -16.55 13.50
N HIS A 377 40.05 -16.96 12.44
CA HIS A 377 39.57 -16.07 11.38
C HIS A 377 38.32 -16.60 10.69
N ASP A 378 37.75 -15.79 9.81
CA ASP A 378 36.66 -16.16 8.91
C ASP A 378 37.12 -17.28 7.97
N GLY A 379 36.22 -18.21 7.66
CA GLY A 379 36.60 -19.41 6.90
C GLY A 379 35.60 -20.55 7.08
N ILE A 380 35.88 -21.67 6.41
CA ILE A 380 35.09 -22.89 6.48
C ILE A 380 35.86 -23.91 7.30
N TYR A 381 35.23 -24.42 8.36
CA TYR A 381 35.81 -25.37 9.29
C TYR A 381 34.93 -26.61 9.38
N GLY A 382 35.52 -27.78 9.25
CA GLY A 382 34.89 -29.04 9.54
C GLY A 382 35.24 -29.49 10.95
N PHE A 383 34.26 -30.00 11.68
CA PHE A 383 34.49 -30.59 13.00
C PHE A 383 34.06 -32.04 13.03
N SER A 384 34.80 -32.83 13.80
CA SER A 384 34.44 -34.21 14.09
C SER A 384 34.67 -34.54 15.56
N LEU A 385 33.71 -35.23 16.17
CA LEU A 385 33.72 -35.57 17.59
C LEU A 385 34.18 -37.02 17.78
N ARG A 386 35.02 -37.26 18.78
CA ARG A 386 35.42 -38.62 19.19
C ARG A 386 35.22 -38.79 20.69
N VAL A 387 34.57 -39.89 21.07
CA VAL A 387 34.34 -40.22 22.47
C VAL A 387 35.26 -41.37 22.86
N ARG A 388 35.90 -41.24 24.02
CA ARG A 388 36.70 -42.29 24.66
C ARG A 388 35.99 -42.73 25.92
N SER A 389 35.81 -44.03 26.11
CA SER A 389 35.28 -44.65 27.33
C SER A 389 36.26 -44.57 28.51
N GLY A 390 35.78 -44.76 29.74
CA GLY A 390 36.60 -44.73 30.94
C GLY A 390 37.71 -45.80 31.03
N VAL A 391 37.63 -46.85 30.20
CA VAL A 391 38.67 -47.89 30.08
C VAL A 391 39.64 -47.65 28.91
N GLY A 392 39.53 -46.51 28.23
CA GLY A 392 40.43 -46.11 27.14
C GLY A 392 40.06 -46.65 25.76
N LEU A 393 38.94 -47.36 25.60
CA LEU A 393 38.39 -47.67 24.27
C LEU A 393 37.87 -46.36 23.67
N ALA A 394 38.40 -45.96 22.52
CA ALA A 394 38.00 -44.75 21.81
C ALA A 394 37.57 -45.11 20.39
N ASP A 395 36.70 -44.28 19.82
CA ASP A 395 36.46 -44.30 18.39
C ASP A 395 37.76 -44.05 17.62
N ALA A 396 37.85 -44.63 16.42
CA ALA A 396 39.01 -44.44 15.55
C ALA A 396 39.19 -42.95 15.24
N LEU A 397 40.44 -42.46 15.26
CA LEU A 397 40.77 -41.09 14.86
C LEU A 397 40.19 -40.79 13.46
N PRO A 398 39.78 -39.53 13.21
CA PRO A 398 39.31 -39.12 11.90
C PRO A 398 40.34 -39.47 10.83
N LYS A 399 39.90 -40.24 9.82
CA LYS A 399 40.78 -40.66 8.73
C LYS A 399 40.91 -39.53 7.71
N SER A 400 42.05 -39.49 7.04
CA SER A 400 42.23 -38.59 5.90
C SER A 400 41.18 -38.90 4.82
N GLY A 401 40.46 -37.88 4.38
CA GLY A 401 39.32 -37.98 3.46
C GLY A 401 37.99 -38.32 4.12
N GLU A 402 37.95 -38.53 5.45
CA GLU A 402 36.70 -38.65 6.19
C GLU A 402 35.96 -37.31 6.20
N LYS A 403 34.64 -37.35 5.98
CA LYS A 403 33.82 -36.12 5.95
C LYS A 403 33.58 -35.59 7.36
N PRO A 404 33.51 -34.26 7.55
CA PRO A 404 33.16 -33.69 8.84
C PRO A 404 31.75 -34.04 9.32
N ASP A 405 31.58 -34.16 10.64
CA ASP A 405 30.29 -34.38 11.30
C ASP A 405 29.42 -33.12 11.25
N VAL A 406 30.05 -31.94 11.30
CA VAL A 406 29.42 -30.63 11.12
C VAL A 406 30.38 -29.70 10.38
N VAL A 407 29.84 -28.82 9.55
CA VAL A 407 30.59 -27.79 8.83
C VAL A 407 30.13 -26.43 9.31
N ILE A 408 31.06 -25.63 9.83
CA ILE A 408 30.81 -24.26 10.28
C ILE A 408 31.50 -23.30 9.32
N VAL A 409 30.73 -22.36 8.78
CA VAL A 409 31.26 -21.21 8.05
C VAL A 409 31.21 -20.02 8.99
N VAL A 410 32.37 -19.45 9.30
CA VAL A 410 32.44 -18.18 10.03
C VAL A 410 32.55 -17.07 9.00
N ASP A 411 31.54 -16.20 9.00
CA ASP A 411 31.44 -15.05 8.12
C ASP A 411 30.98 -13.84 8.94
N ARG A 412 31.88 -12.89 9.16
CA ARG A 412 31.58 -11.65 9.91
C ARG A 412 31.38 -10.45 8.99
N THR A 413 31.42 -10.68 7.68
CA THR A 413 31.35 -9.61 6.70
C THR A 413 29.90 -9.36 6.35
N ALA A 414 29.41 -8.14 6.57
CA ALA A 414 28.06 -7.79 6.14
C ALA A 414 27.96 -7.71 4.60
N PRO A 415 26.79 -8.01 4.02
CA PRO A 415 26.56 -7.90 2.59
C PRO A 415 26.92 -6.52 2.04
N ALA A 416 27.61 -6.46 0.90
CA ALA A 416 27.80 -5.22 0.18
C ALA A 416 26.49 -4.84 -0.53
N LEU A 417 25.77 -3.86 -0.01
CA LEU A 417 24.50 -3.38 -0.55
C LEU A 417 24.67 -2.00 -1.17
N LYS A 418 24.08 -1.81 -2.35
CA LYS A 418 23.98 -0.51 -3.01
C LYS A 418 22.57 -0.29 -3.53
N LEU A 419 21.92 0.76 -3.04
CA LEU A 419 20.62 1.20 -3.56
C LEU A 419 20.82 2.01 -4.85
N ASN A 420 20.15 1.60 -5.93
CA ASN A 420 20.15 2.34 -7.19
C ASN A 420 19.08 3.45 -7.15
N PRO A 421 19.18 4.45 -8.06
CA PRO A 421 18.13 5.46 -8.19
C PRO A 421 16.75 4.82 -8.37
N VAL A 422 15.81 5.26 -7.55
CA VAL A 422 14.45 4.74 -7.54
C VAL A 422 13.70 5.33 -8.74
N VAL A 423 13.02 4.46 -9.49
CA VAL A 423 12.35 4.83 -10.73
C VAL A 423 10.85 4.80 -10.51
N GLN A 424 10.18 5.93 -10.68
CA GLN A 424 8.73 5.99 -10.72
C GLN A 424 8.24 5.57 -12.11
N GLY A 425 7.19 4.74 -12.16
CA GLY A 425 6.52 4.42 -13.40
C GLY A 425 5.92 5.66 -14.05
N LEU A 426 5.77 5.63 -15.38
CA LEU A 426 5.16 6.73 -16.13
C LEU A 426 3.72 6.37 -16.51
N GLY A 427 2.88 7.40 -16.65
CA GLY A 427 1.52 7.24 -17.16
C GLY A 427 0.67 6.32 -16.27
N GLY A 428 0.13 5.23 -16.85
CA GLY A 428 -0.78 4.31 -16.15
C GLY A 428 -0.15 3.59 -14.96
N GLU A 429 1.17 3.66 -14.84
CA GLU A 429 1.99 3.06 -13.79
C GLU A 429 2.59 4.10 -12.85
N ALA A 430 2.09 5.35 -12.85
CA ALA A 430 2.57 6.43 -12.00
C ALA A 430 2.52 6.12 -10.50
N ASN A 431 1.68 5.16 -10.10
CA ASN A 431 1.60 4.66 -8.73
C ASN A 431 2.54 3.49 -8.42
N LYS A 432 3.34 3.05 -9.39
CA LYS A 432 4.36 2.03 -9.18
C LYS A 432 5.72 2.67 -9.02
N VAL A 433 6.41 2.26 -7.97
CA VAL A 433 7.78 2.67 -7.66
C VAL A 433 8.66 1.44 -7.79
N THR A 434 9.57 1.46 -8.76
CA THR A 434 10.57 0.41 -8.94
C THR A 434 11.80 0.75 -8.13
N ILE A 435 12.03 -0.06 -7.11
CA ILE A 435 13.15 -0.01 -6.19
C ILE A 435 14.14 -1.06 -6.70
N SER A 436 15.37 -0.68 -6.99
CA SER A 436 16.40 -1.60 -7.47
C SER A 436 17.68 -1.45 -6.67
N TRP A 437 18.37 -2.56 -6.46
CA TRP A 437 19.59 -2.59 -5.66
C TRP A 437 20.57 -3.60 -6.26
N ALA A 438 21.83 -3.48 -5.85
CA ALA A 438 22.84 -4.50 -6.07
C ALA A 438 23.31 -4.99 -4.70
N MET A 439 23.17 -6.30 -4.45
CA MET A 439 23.72 -6.98 -3.29
C MET A 439 24.83 -7.92 -3.77
N SER A 440 25.94 -7.96 -3.02
CA SER A 440 26.99 -8.96 -3.23
C SER A 440 27.43 -9.50 -1.88
N ASP A 441 27.38 -10.82 -1.74
CA ASP A 441 27.75 -11.53 -0.52
C ASP A 441 28.19 -12.97 -0.87
N GLN A 442 29.08 -13.57 -0.07
CA GLN A 442 29.57 -14.93 -0.30
C GLN A 442 28.62 -16.00 0.27
N ASN A 443 27.85 -15.66 1.30
CA ASN A 443 26.91 -16.55 1.99
C ASN A 443 25.56 -15.84 2.20
N PRO A 444 24.86 -15.38 1.14
CA PRO A 444 23.59 -14.67 1.29
C PRO A 444 22.53 -15.57 1.97
N ALA A 445 21.68 -14.99 2.79
CA ALA A 445 20.50 -15.70 3.31
C ALA A 445 19.54 -16.05 2.16
N GLU A 446 18.76 -17.12 2.32
CA GLU A 446 17.70 -17.48 1.37
C GLU A 446 16.71 -16.32 1.18
N LYS A 447 16.27 -15.72 2.28
CA LYS A 447 15.48 -14.48 2.29
C LYS A 447 16.34 -13.33 2.78
N SER A 448 17.12 -12.74 1.88
CA SER A 448 18.17 -11.78 2.18
C SER A 448 17.74 -10.32 2.17
N ILE A 449 16.60 -9.94 1.57
CA ILE A 449 16.22 -8.53 1.37
C ILE A 449 14.91 -8.18 2.08
N ALA A 450 14.90 -7.06 2.80
CA ALA A 450 13.68 -6.40 3.29
C ALA A 450 13.66 -4.94 2.81
N ILE A 451 12.45 -4.38 2.61
CA ILE A 451 12.30 -2.99 2.16
C ILE A 451 11.28 -2.28 3.05
N ASN A 452 11.68 -1.13 3.57
CA ASN A 452 10.88 -0.29 4.44
C ASN A 452 10.76 1.12 3.87
N PHE A 453 9.75 1.86 4.32
CA PHE A 453 9.61 3.29 4.05
C PHE A 453 9.43 4.08 5.35
N SER A 454 9.73 5.38 5.31
CA SER A 454 9.43 6.30 6.40
C SER A 454 9.11 7.69 5.87
N THR A 455 8.32 8.48 6.60
CA THR A 455 8.12 9.91 6.29
C THR A 455 9.26 10.79 6.79
N GLN A 456 10.19 10.23 7.57
CA GLN A 456 11.36 10.90 8.15
C GLN A 456 12.64 10.17 7.73
N PRO A 457 13.78 10.88 7.58
CA PRO A 457 15.04 10.26 7.14
C PRO A 457 15.61 9.21 8.13
N GLY A 458 15.22 9.26 9.40
CA GLY A 458 15.71 8.36 10.45
C GLY A 458 14.68 7.34 10.96
N GLY A 459 13.48 7.28 10.37
CA GLY A 459 12.37 6.47 10.89
C GLY A 459 11.36 7.26 11.75
N PRO A 460 10.31 6.61 12.29
CA PRO A 460 10.11 5.17 12.36
C PRO A 460 9.90 4.53 10.97
N TRP A 461 10.44 3.33 10.78
CA TRP A 461 10.39 2.58 9.53
C TRP A 461 9.18 1.66 9.50
N GLU A 462 8.42 1.70 8.41
CA GLU A 462 7.27 0.84 8.14
C GLU A 462 7.60 -0.16 7.02
N PRO A 463 7.23 -1.43 7.15
CA PRO A 463 7.57 -2.44 6.14
C PRO A 463 6.75 -2.27 4.87
N ILE A 464 7.43 -2.26 3.72
CA ILE A 464 6.82 -2.41 2.39
C ILE A 464 6.72 -3.90 2.06
N VAL A 465 7.83 -4.60 2.24
CA VAL A 465 7.94 -6.06 2.09
C VAL A 465 8.89 -6.58 3.16
N ASP A 466 8.47 -7.66 3.81
CA ASP A 466 9.29 -8.40 4.75
C ASP A 466 10.40 -9.19 4.01
N TRP A 467 11.23 -9.92 4.73
CA TRP A 467 12.35 -10.68 4.18
C TRP A 467 11.94 -11.58 3.01
N GLN A 468 12.53 -11.32 1.85
CA GLN A 468 12.34 -12.05 0.59
C GLN A 468 13.69 -12.40 -0.06
N GLU A 469 13.66 -13.29 -1.05
CA GLU A 469 14.81 -13.62 -1.90
C GLU A 469 15.32 -12.37 -2.65
N ASP A 470 16.62 -12.33 -2.93
CA ASP A 470 17.20 -11.25 -3.73
C ASP A 470 16.81 -11.37 -5.21
N GLN A 471 15.93 -10.47 -5.66
CA GLN A 471 15.53 -10.35 -7.06
C GLN A 471 16.21 -9.14 -7.76
N GLY A 472 17.07 -8.40 -7.06
CA GLY A 472 17.71 -7.15 -7.52
C GLY A 472 16.75 -5.97 -7.76
N ARG A 473 15.44 -6.20 -7.68
CA ARG A 473 14.40 -5.18 -7.84
C ARG A 473 13.10 -5.60 -7.16
N PHE A 474 12.33 -4.60 -6.76
CA PHE A 474 10.98 -4.74 -6.25
C PHE A 474 10.11 -3.60 -6.78
N THR A 475 8.89 -3.90 -7.20
CA THR A 475 7.95 -2.88 -7.66
C THR A 475 6.85 -2.71 -6.62
N TRP A 476 6.93 -1.61 -5.89
CA TRP A 476 5.91 -1.24 -4.92
C TRP A 476 4.75 -0.52 -5.60
N SER A 477 3.53 -1.02 -5.43
CA SER A 477 2.30 -0.34 -5.89
C SER A 477 1.72 0.49 -4.74
N VAL A 478 1.99 1.79 -4.78
CA VAL A 478 1.57 2.73 -3.73
C VAL A 478 0.05 2.92 -3.81
N ARG A 479 -0.64 2.79 -2.67
CA ARG A 479 -2.10 2.83 -2.58
C ARG A 479 -2.56 4.18 -2.00
N PRO A 480 -3.83 4.57 -2.23
CA PRO A 480 -4.43 5.70 -1.52
C PRO A 480 -4.32 5.51 0.00
N GLY A 481 -3.65 6.44 0.68
CA GLY A 481 -3.36 6.37 2.13
C GLY A 481 -1.88 6.22 2.48
N ASN A 482 -1.03 5.80 1.54
CA ASN A 482 0.42 5.89 1.70
C ASN A 482 0.90 7.35 1.56
N PRO A 483 2.00 7.76 2.22
CA PRO A 483 2.52 9.12 2.11
C PRO A 483 2.98 9.44 0.69
N SER A 484 2.76 10.67 0.24
CA SER A 484 3.24 11.19 -1.05
C SER A 484 4.72 11.60 -1.01
N LYS A 485 5.33 11.64 0.17
CA LYS A 485 6.75 11.93 0.36
C LYS A 485 7.31 10.96 1.40
N PHE A 486 8.32 10.18 1.02
CA PHE A 486 8.90 9.17 1.88
C PHE A 486 10.38 8.90 1.55
N TYR A 487 11.10 8.39 2.53
CA TYR A 487 12.42 7.80 2.38
C TYR A 487 12.26 6.28 2.25
N LEU A 488 13.14 5.64 1.47
CA LEU A 488 13.21 4.19 1.39
C LEU A 488 14.45 3.68 2.10
N GLN A 489 14.31 2.55 2.78
CA GLN A 489 15.39 1.78 3.35
C GLN A 489 15.35 0.38 2.76
N VAL A 490 16.45 -0.06 2.18
CA VAL A 490 16.66 -1.46 1.80
C VAL A 490 17.64 -2.06 2.80
N ILE A 491 17.29 -3.22 3.36
CA ILE A 491 18.12 -3.96 4.31
C ILE A 491 18.48 -5.29 3.65
N ALA A 492 19.76 -5.62 3.65
CA ALA A 492 20.27 -6.91 3.23
C ALA A 492 20.82 -7.68 4.43
N ARG A 493 20.65 -9.00 4.42
CA ARG A 493 21.25 -9.91 5.40
C ARG A 493 21.89 -11.13 4.74
N ASP A 494 22.95 -11.62 5.36
CA ASP A 494 23.56 -12.90 5.01
C ASP A 494 23.01 -14.05 5.86
N ALA A 495 23.47 -15.27 5.59
CA ALA A 495 23.11 -16.47 6.34
C ALA A 495 23.70 -16.50 7.76
N ALA A 496 24.74 -15.71 8.04
CA ALA A 496 25.35 -15.54 9.36
C ALA A 496 24.54 -14.60 10.27
N GLY A 497 23.63 -13.81 9.69
CA GLY A 497 22.85 -12.77 10.36
C GLY A 497 23.49 -11.40 10.35
N ASN A 498 24.60 -11.17 9.62
CA ASN A 498 25.12 -9.83 9.41
C ASN A 498 24.17 -9.03 8.52
N VAL A 499 24.04 -7.73 8.80
CA VAL A 499 23.11 -6.85 8.10
C VAL A 499 23.82 -5.62 7.55
N SER A 500 23.39 -5.17 6.38
CA SER A 500 23.70 -3.86 5.83
C SER A 500 22.42 -3.15 5.42
N GLN A 501 22.46 -1.82 5.41
CA GLN A 501 21.30 -1.01 5.08
C GLN A 501 21.71 0.17 4.20
N GLU A 502 20.85 0.49 3.25
CA GLU A 502 20.98 1.67 2.39
C GLU A 502 19.68 2.47 2.44
N VAL A 503 19.81 3.78 2.63
CA VAL A 503 18.69 4.71 2.73
C VAL A 503 18.81 5.75 1.62
N THR A 504 17.67 6.09 1.00
CA THR A 504 17.65 7.18 0.02
C THR A 504 18.11 8.49 0.66
N PRO A 505 19.11 9.19 0.10
CA PRO A 505 19.64 10.42 0.71
C PRO A 505 18.62 11.57 0.67
N GLU A 506 17.75 11.58 -0.33
CA GLU A 506 16.67 12.54 -0.51
C GLU A 506 15.32 11.83 -0.46
N PRO A 507 14.26 12.51 -0.02
CA PRO A 507 12.92 11.95 0.00
C PRO A 507 12.41 11.75 -1.42
N ILE A 508 11.84 10.58 -1.69
CA ILE A 508 11.09 10.32 -2.91
C ILE A 508 9.73 10.98 -2.79
N ILE A 509 9.40 11.80 -3.77
CA ILE A 509 8.10 12.45 -3.89
C ILE A 509 7.32 11.67 -4.93
N LEU A 510 6.29 10.98 -4.48
CA LEU A 510 5.35 10.30 -5.34
C LEU A 510 4.14 11.20 -5.59
N ASP A 511 4.23 11.95 -6.68
CA ASP A 511 3.09 12.72 -7.16
C ASP A 511 2.15 11.78 -7.95
N LEU A 512 1.18 11.20 -7.24
CA LEU A 512 0.08 10.43 -7.83
C LEU A 512 -0.97 11.33 -8.49
N THR A 513 -0.89 12.65 -8.27
CA THR A 513 -1.73 13.60 -8.97
C THR A 513 -1.12 13.87 -10.34
N ARG A 514 -1.73 13.32 -11.40
CA ARG A 514 -1.50 13.88 -12.73
C ARG A 514 -2.08 15.30 -12.72
N PRO A 515 -1.28 16.36 -12.92
CA PRO A 515 -1.87 17.66 -13.17
C PRO A 515 -2.52 17.62 -14.56
N SER A 516 -3.82 17.37 -14.59
CA SER A 516 -4.65 17.67 -15.74
C SER A 516 -5.18 19.09 -15.56
N GLY A 517 -4.87 19.96 -16.51
CA GLY A 517 -5.61 21.21 -16.69
C GLY A 517 -7.03 20.87 -17.12
N ARG A 518 -7.94 20.73 -16.14
CA ARG A 518 -9.37 20.61 -16.41
C ARG A 518 -10.01 21.99 -16.34
N ILE A 519 -10.95 22.24 -17.23
CA ILE A 519 -11.84 23.38 -17.04
C ILE A 519 -12.74 22.99 -15.86
N VAL A 520 -12.60 23.72 -14.76
CA VAL A 520 -13.27 23.39 -13.49
C VAL A 520 -14.69 23.96 -13.45
N ASP A 521 -14.92 25.07 -14.15
CA ASP A 521 -16.17 25.83 -14.06
C ASP A 521 -16.42 26.62 -15.35
N VAL A 522 -17.63 27.16 -15.49
CA VAL A 522 -18.09 28.04 -16.56
C VAL A 522 -18.57 29.33 -15.88
N GLU A 523 -17.76 30.39 -15.92
CA GLU A 523 -18.11 31.64 -15.24
C GLU A 523 -19.09 32.45 -16.12
N VAL A 524 -20.30 32.69 -15.59
CA VAL A 524 -21.33 33.50 -16.26
C VAL A 524 -20.93 34.97 -16.22
N LEU A 525 -20.88 35.58 -17.40
CA LEU A 525 -20.73 37.04 -17.53
C LEU A 525 -22.03 37.72 -17.09
N SER A 526 -22.11 38.16 -15.84
CA SER A 526 -23.11 39.15 -15.46
C SER A 526 -22.67 40.52 -16.00
N LYS A 527 -23.53 41.14 -16.80
CA LYS A 527 -23.36 42.54 -17.21
C LYS A 527 -23.22 43.38 -15.93
N ALA A 528 -22.09 44.05 -15.76
CA ALA A 528 -22.00 45.11 -14.75
C ALA A 528 -23.10 46.13 -15.04
N SER A 529 -23.98 46.36 -14.06
CA SER A 529 -24.98 47.41 -14.15
C SER A 529 -24.27 48.74 -14.36
N PRO A 530 -24.54 49.50 -15.43
CA PRO A 530 -24.19 50.90 -15.46
C PRO A 530 -25.05 51.59 -14.40
N TYR A 531 -24.39 52.33 -13.50
CA TYR A 531 -25.03 53.22 -12.53
C TYR A 531 -25.92 54.27 -13.22
#